data_AF-A0A392TJZ4-F1
#
_entry.id   AF-A0A392TJZ4-F1
#
_cell.length_a   1.000
_cell.length_b   1.000
_cell.length_c   1.000
_cell.angle_alpha   90.00
_cell.angle_beta   90.00
_cell.angle_gamma   90.00
#
_symmetry.space_group_name_H-M   'P 1'
#
loop_
_entity.id
_entity.type
_entity.pdbx_description
1 polymer ?
#
loop_
_entity_poly.entity_id
_entity_poly.type
_entity_poly.pdbx_seq_one_letter_code
_entity_poly.pdbx_strand_id
1 'polypeptide(L)' 'MKARNDEICRTLTNNQVKKWTGKVPSVKLTAKYALLNKIDVINWVPTSHTSE' A
#
# COMPACT_ATOMS: atom_id res chain seq x y z
N MET A 1 -13.48 8.42 11.03
CA MET A 1 -12.14 8.60 11.63
C MET A 1 -11.14 8.86 10.52
N LYS A 2 -10.37 9.95 10.58
CA LYS A 2 -9.31 10.23 9.60
C LYS A 2 -8.07 9.44 10.03
N ALA A 3 -7.83 8.30 9.40
CA ALA A 3 -6.63 7.52 9.66
C ALA A 3 -5.40 8.36 9.29
N ARG A 4 -4.43 8.47 10.20
CA ARG A 4 -3.21 9.25 9.96
C ARG A 4 -2.30 8.42 9.05
N ASN A 5 -1.77 9.03 7.97
CA ASN A 5 -0.91 8.31 7.01
C ASN A 5 0.26 7.56 7.68
N ASP A 6 0.81 8.11 8.77
CA ASP A 6 1.88 7.48 9.55
C ASP A 6 1.40 6.20 10.27
N GLU A 7 0.18 6.20 10.78
CA GLU A 7 -0.44 5.06 11.46
C GLU A 7 -0.77 3.93 10.47
N ILE A 8 -1.29 4.29 9.30
CA ILE A 8 -1.49 3.36 8.19
C ILE A 8 -0.14 2.73 7.80
N CYS A 9 0.88 3.55 7.58
CA CYS A 9 2.22 3.09 7.20
C CYS A 9 2.80 2.10 8.21
N ARG A 10 2.71 2.43 9.50
CA ARG A 10 3.14 1.56 10.60
C ARG A 10 2.37 0.24 10.63
N THR A 11 1.06 0.29 10.44
CA THR A 11 0.20 -0.91 10.45
C THR A 11 0.53 -1.84 9.28
N LEU A 12 0.68 -1.29 8.07
CA LEU A 12 0.99 -2.05 6.86
C LEU A 12 2.37 -2.71 6.90
N THR A 13 3.32 -2.10 7.62
CA THR A 13 4.74 -2.51 7.62
C THR A 13 5.19 -3.14 8.92
N ASN A 14 4.28 -3.37 9.87
CA ASN A 14 4.63 -3.80 11.23
C ASN A 14 5.71 -2.91 11.87
N ASN A 15 5.49 -1.59 11.80
CA ASN A 15 6.39 -0.53 12.29
C ASN A 15 7.79 -0.45 11.64
N GLN A 16 8.08 -1.25 10.60
CA GLN A 16 9.35 -1.19 9.87
C GLN A 16 9.52 0.12 9.08
N VAL A 17 8.40 0.75 8.69
CA VAL A 17 8.38 2.07 8.07
C VAL A 17 7.52 3.01 8.93
N LYS A 18 8.12 4.12 9.37
CA LYS A 18 7.49 5.06 10.32
C LYS A 18 6.68 6.17 9.63
N LYS A 19 7.00 6.49 8.38
CA LYS A 19 6.38 7.54 7.56
C LYS A 19 6.37 7.09 6.11
N TRP A 20 5.32 7.43 5.37
CA TRP A 20 5.20 7.02 3.97
C TRP A 20 6.39 7.54 3.15
N THR A 21 7.15 6.60 2.58
CA THR A 21 8.16 6.88 1.55
C THR A 21 7.50 6.49 0.24
N GLY A 22 7.44 7.40 -0.75
CA GLY A 22 6.57 7.27 -1.94
C GLY A 22 6.53 5.88 -2.61
N LYS A 23 7.62 5.10 -2.55
CA LYS A 23 7.61 3.66 -2.82
C LYS A 23 8.01 2.88 -1.55
N VAL A 24 7.22 1.87 -1.19
CA VAL A 24 7.54 0.92 -0.11
C VAL A 24 7.86 -0.43 -0.73
N PRO A 25 9.05 -1.02 -0.48
CA PRO A 25 9.34 -2.37 -0.93
C PRO A 25 8.35 -3.37 -0.34
N SER A 26 7.85 -4.31 -1.16
CA SER A 26 6.91 -5.35 -0.72
C SER A 26 7.44 -6.18 0.45
N VAL A 27 8.76 -6.33 0.55
CA VAL A 27 9.45 -7.05 1.66
C VAL A 27 9.20 -6.40 3.03
N LYS A 28 8.88 -5.10 3.04
CA LYS A 28 8.60 -4.35 4.27
C LYS A 28 7.12 -4.42 4.66
N LEU A 29 6.25 -4.93 3.80
CA LEU A 29 4.84 -5.15 4.12
C LEU A 29 4.69 -6.42 4.97
N THR A 30 3.67 -6.46 5.82
CA THR A 30 3.30 -7.73 6.45
C THR A 30 2.82 -8.72 5.40
N ALA A 31 2.87 -10.02 5.69
CA ALA A 31 2.47 -11.07 4.75
C ALA A 31 1.06 -10.85 4.16
N LYS A 32 0.10 -10.41 5.00
CA LYS A 32 -1.26 -10.06 4.57
C LYS A 32 -1.26 -8.98 3.50
N TYR A 33 -0.54 -7.89 3.72
CA TYR A 33 -0.53 -6.75 2.80
C TYR A 33 0.37 -6.98 1.59
N ALA A 34 1.45 -7.76 1.73
CA ALA A 34 2.27 -8.19 0.61
C ALA A 34 1.47 -9.06 -0.37
N LEU A 35 0.63 -9.98 0.15
CA LEU A 35 -0.26 -10.80 -0.69
C LEU A 35 -1.31 -9.95 -1.41
N LEU A 36 -1.96 -9.03 -0.70
CA LEU A 36 -2.93 -8.10 -1.29
C LEU A 36 -2.28 -7.22 -2.37
N ASN A 37 -1.09 -6.66 -2.10
CA ASN A 37 -0.33 -5.88 -3.09
C ASN A 37 0.01 -6.73 -4.32
N LYS A 38 0.34 -8.01 -4.16
CA LYS A 38 0.62 -8.91 -5.29
C LYS A 38 -0.63 -9.17 -6.12
N ILE A 39 -1.77 -9.43 -5.48
CA ILE A 39 -3.07 -9.61 -6.16
C ILE A 39 -3.45 -8.33 -6.90
N ASP A 40 -3.35 -7.18 -6.24
CA ASP A 40 -3.65 -5.88 -6.84
C ASP A 40 -2.79 -5.64 -8.08
N VAL A 41 -1.45 -5.78 -7.98
CA VAL A 41 -0.53 -5.63 -9.12
C VAL A 41 -0.85 -6.58 -10.28
N ILE A 42 -1.30 -7.80 -10.01
CA ILE A 42 -1.66 -8.78 -11.05
C ILE A 42 -3.01 -8.45 -11.70
N ASN A 43 -3.98 -7.95 -10.93
CA ASN A 43 -5.33 -7.68 -11.41
C ASN A 43 -5.55 -6.22 -11.81
N TRP A 44 -4.53 -5.37 -11.65
CA TRP A 44 -4.62 -3.96 -11.99
C TRP A 44 -4.70 -3.77 -13.50
N VAL A 45 -5.91 -3.60 -14.01
CA VAL A 45 -6.15 -3.06 -15.35
C VAL A 45 -6.19 -1.53 -15.20
N PRO A 46 -5.34 -0.78 -15.90
CA PRO A 46 -5.45 0.67 -15.92
C PRO A 46 -6.80 1.06 -16.51
N THR A 47 -7.74 1.49 -15.67
CA THR A 47 -8.97 2.10 -16.17
C THR A 47 -8.64 3.55 -16.51
N SER A 48 -8.55 3.84 -17.80
CA SER A 48 -8.52 5.21 -18.30
C SER A 48 -9.88 5.84 -18.02
N HIS A 49 -9.99 6.55 -16.90
CA HIS A 49 -11.10 7.47 -16.69
C HIS A 49 -10.81 8.71 -17.54
N THR A 50 -11.28 8.72 -18.78
CA THR A 50 -11.48 9.96 -19.52
C THR A 50 -12.62 10.70 -18.85
N SER A 51 -12.30 11.79 -18.14
CA SER A 51 -13.29 12.82 -17.85
C SER A 51 -13.59 13.55 -19.15
N GLU A 52 -14.75 13.31 -19.71
CA GLU A 52 -15.40 14.25 -20.63
C GLU A 52 -15.89 15.49 -19.86
#